data_AF-A0A1J6W4R5-F1
#
_entry.id   AF-A0A1J6W4R5-F1
#
_cell.length_a   1.000
_cell.length_b   1.000
_cell.length_c   1.000
_cell.angle_alpha   90.00
_cell.angle_beta   90.00
_cell.angle_gamma   90.00
#
_symmetry.space_group_name_H-M   'P 1'
#
loop_
_entity.id
_entity.type
_entity.pdbx_description
1 polymer ?
#
loop_
_entity_poly.entity_id
_entity_poly.type
_entity_poly.pdbx_seq_one_letter_code
_entity_poly.pdbx_strand_id
1 'polypeptide(L)'
;MNNAVIWMIIGMAVVTYIPRMLPFIVFKGKELPPFLQGVLKNVPFAVLGALIFPSILLIQEGDLLFGLVGTVAAFLLAFLGANVIVVVIGAISILSLYSVFLM
;
A
#
# COMPACT_ATOMS: atom_id res chain seq x y z
N MET A 1 -27.39 -5.33 -28.24
CA MET A 1 -26.74 -5.34 -26.92
C MET A 1 -27.39 -6.41 -26.08
N ASN A 2 -26.62 -7.32 -25.48
CA ASN A 2 -27.16 -8.48 -24.78
C ASN A 2 -27.77 -8.06 -23.43
N ASN A 3 -29.01 -8.48 -23.11
CA ASN A 3 -29.72 -8.07 -21.89
C ASN A 3 -28.93 -8.36 -20.60
N ALA A 4 -28.09 -9.40 -20.63
CA ALA A 4 -27.20 -9.76 -19.52
C ALA A 4 -26.22 -8.65 -19.14
N VAL A 5 -25.72 -7.87 -20.11
CA VAL A 5 -24.77 -6.77 -19.85
C VAL A 5 -25.46 -5.62 -19.14
N ILE A 6 -26.70 -5.32 -19.51
CA ILE A 6 -27.50 -4.26 -18.88
C ILE A 6 -27.80 -4.61 -17.42
N TRP A 7 -28.19 -5.86 -17.14
CA TRP A 7 -28.40 -6.34 -15.77
C TRP A 7 -27.11 -6.36 -14.94
N MET A 8 -25.96 -6.69 -15.55
CA MET A 8 -24.65 -6.65 -14.88
C MET A 8 -24.26 -5.22 -14.50
N ILE A 9 -24.45 -4.25 -15.40
CA ILE A 9 -24.15 -2.83 -15.13
C ILE A 9 -25.03 -2.32 -13.99
N ILE A 10 -26.33 -2.62 -14.01
CA ILE A 10 -27.25 -2.21 -12.94
C ILE A 10 -26.86 -2.87 -11.61
N GLY A 11 -26.58 -4.17 -11.61
CA GLY A 11 -26.14 -4.89 -10.41
C GLY A 11 -24.85 -4.33 -9.82
N MET A 12 -23.84 -4.06 -10.66
CA MET A 12 -22.58 -3.45 -10.24
C MET A 12 -22.78 -2.02 -9.71
N ALA A 13 -23.62 -1.23 -10.37
CA ALA A 13 -23.95 0.13 -9.94
C ALA A 13 -24.59 0.12 -8.53
N VAL A 14 -25.55 -0.76 -8.28
CA VAL A 14 -26.21 -0.89 -6.96
C VAL A 14 -25.20 -1.31 -5.89
N VAL A 15 -24.43 -2.37 -6.13
CA VAL A 15 -23.46 -2.91 -5.16
C VAL A 15 -22.29 -1.95 -4.90
N THR A 16 -21.92 -1.09 -5.86
CA THR A 16 -20.84 -0.12 -5.67
C THR A 16 -21.35 1.19 -5.06
N TYR A 17 -22.55 1.64 -5.44
CA TYR A 17 -23.08 2.91 -4.99
C TYR A 17 -23.56 2.86 -3.53
N ILE A 18 -24.18 1.75 -3.12
CA ILE A 18 -24.70 1.60 -1.75
C ILE A 18 -23.58 1.76 -0.71
N PRO A 19 -22.47 0.99 -0.74
CA PRO A 19 -21.39 1.10 0.25
C PRO A 19 -20.67 2.44 0.18
N ARG A 20 -20.67 3.12 -0.97
CA ARG A 20 -19.98 4.41 -1.15
C ARG A 20 -20.81 5.57 -0.61
N MET A 21 -22.13 5.56 -0.83
CA MET A 21 -23.07 6.60 -0.41
C MET A 21 -23.51 6.46 1.03
N LEU A 22 -23.61 5.23 1.54
CA LEU A 22 -24.07 4.98 2.91
C LEU A 22 -23.19 5.68 3.96
N PRO A 23 -21.85 5.67 3.88
CA PRO A 23 -21.00 6.50 4.73
C PRO A 23 -21.32 7.99 4.59
N PHE A 24 -21.43 8.51 3.36
CA PHE A 24 -21.69 9.94 3.16
C PHE A 24 -23.04 10.39 3.70
N ILE A 25 -24.09 9.56 3.61
CA ILE A 25 -25.42 9.87 4.13
C ILE A 25 -25.47 9.74 5.65
N VAL A 26 -24.89 8.67 6.21
CA VAL A 26 -24.87 8.42 7.66
C VAL A 26 -24.04 9.48 8.40
N PHE A 27 -22.96 9.96 7.79
CA PHE A 27 -22.11 11.01 8.35
C PHE A 27 -22.53 12.43 7.95
N LYS A 28 -23.63 12.60 7.20
CA LYS A 28 -24.10 13.93 6.79
C LYS A 28 -24.65 14.69 8.01
N GLY A 29 -23.90 15.66 8.51
CA GLY A 29 -24.34 16.59 9.56
C GLY A 29 -24.00 16.19 11.00
N LYS A 30 -23.33 15.05 11.23
CA LYS A 30 -22.64 14.79 12.50
C LYS A 30 -21.16 15.06 12.30
N GLU A 31 -20.64 16.09 12.96
CA GLU A 31 -19.20 16.20 13.13
C GLU A 31 -18.73 14.94 13.86
N LEU A 32 -17.93 14.13 13.18
CA LEU A 32 -17.25 13.01 13.80
C LEU A 32 -16.49 13.57 15.02
N PRO A 33 -16.54 12.92 16.19
CA PRO A 33 -15.83 13.42 17.35
C PRO A 33 -14.34 13.58 16.99
N PRO A 34 -13.65 14.61 17.51
CA PRO A 34 -12.31 14.99 17.07
C PRO A 34 -11.30 13.83 17.12
N PHE A 35 -11.49 12.89 18.06
CA PHE A 35 -10.73 11.64 18.14
C PHE A 35 -10.85 10.78 16.87
N LEU A 36 -12.07 10.52 16.40
CA LEU A 36 -12.32 9.70 15.21
C LEU A 36 -11.81 10.39 13.93
N GLN A 37 -11.93 11.71 13.82
CA GLN A 37 -11.35 12.45 12.70
C GLN A 37 -9.82 12.34 12.67
N GLY A 38 -9.18 12.46 13.84
CA GLY A 38 -7.73 12.28 13.98
C GLY A 38 -7.29 10.87 13.58
N VAL A 39 -8.02 9.84 14.02
CA VAL A 39 -7.75 8.44 13.63
C VAL A 39 -7.94 8.25 12.13
N LEU A 40 -9.08 8.66 11.56
CA LEU A 40 -9.39 8.49 10.14
C LEU A 40 -8.39 9.19 9.22
N LYS A 41 -7.83 10.34 9.62
CA LYS A 41 -6.77 11.03 8.88
C LYS A 41 -5.44 10.23 8.87
N ASN A 42 -5.19 9.43 9.91
CA ASN A 42 -3.99 8.62 10.05
C ASN A 42 -4.14 7.20 9.49
N VAL A 43 -5.37 6.73 9.25
CA VAL A 43 -5.65 5.41 8.65
C VAL A 43 -4.90 5.20 7.34
N PRO A 44 -4.89 6.12 6.36
CA PRO A 44 -4.17 5.91 5.09
C PRO A 44 -2.68 5.64 5.29
N PHE A 45 -2.02 6.40 6.18
CA PHE A 45 -0.60 6.22 6.49
C PHE A 45 -0.33 4.89 7.20
N ALA A 46 -1.21 4.50 8.12
CA ALA A 46 -1.12 3.21 8.80
C ALA A 46 -1.29 2.04 7.82
N VAL A 47 -2.24 2.16 6.87
CA VAL A 47 -2.46 1.16 5.82
C VAL A 47 -1.25 1.05 4.89
N LEU A 48 -0.67 2.18 4.46
CA LEU A 48 0.56 2.16 3.64
C LEU A 48 1.70 1.45 4.38
N GLY A 49 1.92 1.77 5.66
CA GLY A 49 2.93 1.08 6.47
C GLY A 49 2.66 -0.41 6.63
N ALA A 50 1.42 -0.78 6.95
CA ALA A 50 0.99 -2.17 7.14
C ALA A 50 1.07 -3.01 5.87
N LEU A 51 0.95 -2.40 4.68
CA LEU A 51 1.12 -3.08 3.40
C LEU A 51 2.59 -3.13 2.97
N ILE A 52 3.33 -2.02 3.07
CA ILE A 52 4.70 -1.94 2.57
C ILE A 52 5.67 -2.76 3.43
N PHE A 53 5.56 -2.68 4.76
CA PHE A 53 6.49 -3.33 5.69
C PHE A 53 6.57 -4.85 5.54
N PRO A 54 5.45 -5.62 5.47
CA PRO A 54 5.54 -7.05 5.20
C PRO A 54 6.02 -7.33 3.76
N SER A 55 5.61 -6.52 2.78
CA SER A 55 5.99 -6.74 1.38
C SER A 55 7.50 -6.62 1.13
N ILE A 56 8.21 -5.76 1.85
CA ILE A 56 9.67 -5.62 1.71
C ILE A 56 10.45 -6.71 2.45
N LEU A 57 9.93 -7.22 3.57
CA LEU A 57 10.60 -8.25 4.37
C LEU A 57 10.35 -9.66 3.87
N LEU A 58 9.14 -9.92 3.33
CA LEU A 58 8.71 -11.24 2.84
C LEU A 58 8.87 -11.39 1.32
N ILE A 59 9.81 -10.65 0.72
CA ILE A 59 10.08 -10.71 -0.72
C ILE A 59 10.52 -12.11 -1.17
N GLN A 60 11.24 -12.84 -0.31
CA GLN A 60 11.72 -14.19 -0.59
C GLN A 60 11.30 -15.13 0.54
N GLU A 61 10.48 -16.12 0.22
CA GLU A 61 10.02 -17.13 1.17
C GLU A 61 11.22 -17.95 1.67
N GLY A 62 11.53 -17.81 2.97
CA GLY A 62 12.61 -18.56 3.64
C GLY A 62 13.91 -17.77 3.87
N ASP A 63 14.09 -16.59 3.27
CA ASP A 63 15.26 -15.72 3.52
C ASP A 63 14.85 -14.30 3.92
N LEU A 64 14.64 -14.11 5.23
CA LEU A 64 14.38 -12.80 5.85
C LEU A 64 15.59 -11.86 5.75
N LEU A 65 16.81 -12.39 5.59
CA LEU A 65 18.01 -11.56 5.46
C LEU A 65 18.01 -10.82 4.13
N PHE A 66 17.49 -11.43 3.07
CA PHE A 66 17.34 -10.79 1.75
C PHE A 66 16.49 -9.51 1.84
N GLY A 67 15.30 -9.60 2.42
CA GLY A 67 14.41 -8.45 2.62
C GLY A 67 14.99 -7.40 3.56
N LEU A 68 15.70 -7.82 4.61
CA LEU A 68 16.35 -6.92 5.57
C LEU A 68 17.48 -6.12 4.93
N VAL A 69 18.35 -6.76 4.14
CA VAL A 69 19.45 -6.10 3.43
C VAL A 69 18.92 -5.06 2.44
N GLY A 70 17.90 -5.41 1.65
CA GLY A 70 17.25 -4.47 0.73
C GLY A 70 16.62 -3.27 1.45
N THR A 71 15.96 -3.53 2.58
CA THR A 71 15.32 -2.49 3.40
C THR A 71 16.36 -1.53 3.98
N VAL A 72 17.44 -2.06 4.57
CA VAL A 72 18.53 -1.25 5.14
C VAL A 72 19.22 -0.44 4.05
N ALA A 73 19.52 -1.04 2.89
CA ALA A 73 20.10 -0.36 1.76
C ALA A 73 19.24 0.81 1.26
N ALA A 74 17.93 0.56 1.04
CA ALA A 74 16.99 1.59 0.62
C ALA A 74 16.86 2.70 1.67
N PHE A 75 16.80 2.34 2.96
CA PHE A 75 16.69 3.29 4.06
C PHE A 75 17.92 4.19 4.17
N LEU A 76 19.13 3.63 4.07
CA LEU A 76 20.38 4.39 4.11
C LEU A 76 20.49 5.36 2.93
N LEU A 77 20.17 4.90 1.71
CA LEU A 77 20.19 5.76 0.52
C LEU A 77 19.15 6.88 0.61
N ALA A 78 17.95 6.58 1.09
CA ALA A 78 16.91 7.59 1.30
C ALA A 78 17.30 8.60 2.40
N PHE A 79 17.90 8.13 3.49
CA PHE A 79 18.35 8.98 4.60
C PHE A 79 19.46 9.95 4.19
N LEU A 80 20.30 9.55 3.22
CA LEU A 80 21.33 10.41 2.63
C LEU A 80 20.77 11.51 1.71
N GLY A 81 19.44 11.59 1.55
CA GLY A 81 18.78 12.59 0.72
C GLY A 81 18.81 12.29 -0.78
N ALA A 82 19.08 11.04 -1.17
CA ALA A 82 19.07 10.63 -2.58
C ALA A 82 17.64 10.66 -3.16
N ASN A 83 17.51 10.98 -4.45
CA ASN A 83 16.24 10.91 -5.16
C ASN A 83 15.73 9.45 -5.19
N VAL A 84 14.41 9.27 -5.16
CA VAL A 84 13.69 7.99 -5.24
C VAL A 84 14.26 7.08 -6.34
N ILE A 85 14.57 7.62 -7.52
CA ILE A 85 15.15 6.83 -8.63
C ILE A 85 16.50 6.21 -8.23
N VAL A 86 17.38 6.99 -7.58
CA VAL A 86 18.69 6.53 -7.12
C VAL A 86 18.55 5.51 -6.01
N VAL A 87 17.61 5.71 -5.09
CA VAL A 87 17.31 4.76 -4.01
C VAL A 87 16.84 3.42 -4.58
N VAL A 88 15.92 3.45 -5.55
CA VAL A 88 15.39 2.24 -6.20
C VAL A 88 16.49 1.49 -6.95
N ILE A 89 17.27 2.18 -7.80
CA ILE A 89 18.36 1.57 -8.55
C ILE A 89 19.41 0.99 -7.60
N GLY A 90 19.81 1.74 -6.57
CA GLY A 90 20.80 1.29 -5.59
C GLY A 90 20.34 0.06 -4.81
N ALA A 91 19.09 0.04 -4.34
CA ALA A 91 18.53 -1.12 -3.66
C ALA A 91 18.47 -2.35 -4.57
N ILE A 92 18.04 -2.20 -5.84
CA ILE A 92 18.04 -3.27 -6.83
C ILE A 92 19.45 -3.78 -7.10
N SER A 93 20.43 -2.90 -7.26
CA SER A 93 21.84 -3.28 -7.47
C SER A 93 22.38 -4.09 -6.28
N ILE A 94 22.15 -3.62 -5.05
CA ILE A 94 22.61 -4.31 -3.82
C ILE A 94 21.95 -5.68 -3.69
N LEU A 95 20.64 -5.77 -3.90
CA LEU A 95 19.91 -7.04 -3.86
C LEU A 95 20.35 -8.00 -4.97
N SER A 96 20.62 -7.48 -6.17
CA SER A 96 21.13 -8.29 -7.29
C SER A 96 22.52 -8.87 -6.99
N LEU A 97 23.41 -8.08 -6.39
CA LEU A 97 24.72 -8.54 -5.92
C LEU A 97 24.59 -9.62 -4.82
N TYR A 98 23.69 -9.40 -3.86
CA TYR A 98 23.42 -10.37 -2.79
C TYR A 98 22.85 -11.68 -3.35
N SER A 99 21.90 -11.60 -4.29
CA SER A 99 21.32 -12.75 -4.97
C SER A 99 22.34 -13.58 -5.75
N VAL A 100 23.34 -12.96 -6.36
CA VAL A 100 24.37 -13.67 -7.15
C VAL A 100 25.44 -14.33 -6.26
N PHE A 101 25.66 -13.79 -5.06
CA PHE A 101 26.70 -14.29 -4.16
C PHE A 101 26.20 -15.40 -3.22
N LEU A 102 24.90 -15.41 -2.89
CA LEU A 102 24.31 -16.32 -1.89
C LEU A 102 23.44 -17.44 -2.49
N MET A 103 23.21 -17.42 -3.81
CA MET A 103 22.44 -18.41 -4.57
C MET A 103 23.30 -19.18 -5.57
#